data_AF-A0A359ED31-F1
#
_entry.id   AF-A0A359ED31-F1
#
_cell.length_a   1.000
_cell.length_b   1.000
_cell.length_c   1.000
_cell.angle_alpha   90.00
_cell.angle_beta   90.00
_cell.angle_gamma   90.00
#
_symmetry.space_group_name_H-M   'P 1'
#
loop_
_entity.id
_entity.type
_entity.pdbx_description
1 polymer ?
#
loop_
_entity_poly.entity_id
_entity_poly.type
_entity_poly.pdbx_seq_one_letter_code
_entity_poly.pdbx_strand_id
1 'polypeptide(L)'
;VQDLDGDGLEQTGWNLIYVHIGTEGRVPVGTTLQTGEPVGHPSCEGGRATGTHVHIIRKLNGEWIPADGPLPFVMDGWTAHAGEELYLGTLTRGDEIIISSIFSAGTSHIIREEP
;
A
#
# COMPACT_ATOMS: atom_id res chain seq x y z
N VAL A 1 -2.15 5.78 11.22
CA VAL A 1 -3.28 5.88 10.26
C VAL A 1 -3.22 7.28 9.67
N GLN A 2 -3.40 7.40 8.37
CA GLN A 2 -3.52 8.67 7.68
C GLN A 2 -5.01 8.89 7.40
N ASP A 3 -5.57 9.86 8.10
CA ASP A 3 -6.94 10.35 7.96
C ASP A 3 -6.95 11.45 6.89
N LEU A 4 -7.68 11.24 5.79
CA LEU A 4 -7.63 12.14 4.62
C LEU A 4 -8.65 13.28 4.67
N ASP A 5 -9.70 13.19 5.49
CA ASP A 5 -10.62 14.31 5.75
C ASP A 5 -10.39 14.98 7.11
N GLY A 6 -9.59 14.36 7.99
CA GLY A 6 -8.94 15.01 9.12
C GLY A 6 -9.86 15.27 10.31
N ASP A 7 -11.01 14.62 10.37
CA ASP A 7 -12.00 14.78 11.44
C ASP A 7 -11.73 13.86 12.65
N GLY A 8 -10.75 12.95 12.54
CA GLY A 8 -10.35 12.02 13.58
C GLY A 8 -11.27 10.80 13.73
N LEU A 9 -12.17 10.57 12.78
CA LEU A 9 -13.17 9.51 12.82
C LEU A 9 -12.92 8.50 11.70
N GLU A 10 -12.51 7.27 12.04
CA GLU A 10 -12.25 6.24 11.00
C GLU A 10 -13.51 5.85 10.19
N GLN A 11 -14.71 6.13 10.72
CA GLN A 11 -16.00 5.85 10.06
C GLN A 11 -16.41 6.87 8.98
N THR A 12 -15.61 7.90 8.74
CA THR A 12 -15.83 8.91 7.70
C THR A 12 -14.62 8.95 6.76
N GLY A 13 -14.88 9.33 5.52
CA GLY A 13 -13.85 9.58 4.52
C GLY A 13 -12.94 8.38 4.25
N TRP A 14 -11.75 8.70 3.75
CA TRP A 14 -10.72 7.71 3.43
C TRP A 14 -9.67 7.66 4.52
N ASN A 15 -9.32 6.44 4.91
CA ASN A 15 -8.25 6.18 5.86
C ASN A 15 -7.22 5.22 5.23
N LEU A 16 -5.95 5.61 5.24
CA LEU A 16 -4.83 4.79 4.77
C LEU A 16 -3.98 4.32 5.95
N ILE A 17 -3.59 3.05 5.95
CA ILE A 17 -2.75 2.48 7.00
C ILE A 17 -1.52 1.86 6.35
N TYR A 18 -0.35 2.35 6.76
CA TYR A 18 0.95 1.84 6.35
C TYR A 18 1.54 1.04 7.50
N VAL A 19 1.73 -0.26 7.27
CA VAL A 19 2.28 -1.21 8.23
C VAL A 19 3.69 -1.57 7.80
N HIS A 20 4.51 -2.02 8.76
CA HIS A 20 5.93 -2.33 8.57
C HIS A 20 6.79 -1.12 8.21
N ILE A 21 6.40 0.07 8.65
CA ILE A 21 7.26 1.27 8.58
C ILE A 21 8.23 1.28 9.76
N GLY A 22 9.49 1.62 9.56
CA GLY A 22 10.49 1.75 10.64
C GLY A 22 10.08 2.83 11.65
N THR A 23 10.52 2.74 12.91
CA THR A 23 10.29 3.80 13.90
C THR A 23 11.23 4.98 13.65
N GLU A 24 12.48 4.70 13.26
CA GLU A 24 13.42 5.72 12.81
C GLU A 24 12.94 6.35 11.50
N GLY A 25 13.00 7.67 11.38
CA GLY A 25 12.62 8.39 10.17
C GLY A 25 11.13 8.33 9.81
N ARG A 26 10.27 7.72 10.65
CA ARG A 26 8.82 7.76 10.47
C ARG A 26 8.31 9.18 10.62
N VAL A 27 7.35 9.55 9.78
CA VAL A 27 6.65 10.83 9.90
C VAL A 27 5.99 10.95 11.29
N PRO A 28 6.12 12.09 12.00
CA PRO A 28 5.44 12.32 13.27
C PRO A 28 3.91 12.36 13.13
N VAL A 29 3.20 11.93 14.18
CA VAL A 29 1.73 12.05 14.25
C VAL A 29 1.31 13.53 14.20
N GLY A 30 0.27 13.82 13.43
CA GLY A 30 -0.23 15.18 13.21
C GLY A 30 0.43 15.92 12.03
N THR A 31 1.41 15.30 11.37
CA THR A 31 2.00 15.85 10.14
C THR A 31 1.00 15.76 9.00
N THR A 32 0.73 16.88 8.33
CA THR A 32 -0.01 16.90 7.05
C THR A 32 0.93 16.51 5.92
N LEU A 33 0.49 15.61 5.05
CA LEU A 33 1.28 15.13 3.91
C LEU A 33 0.58 15.41 2.59
N GLN A 34 1.38 15.71 1.57
CA GLN A 34 0.98 15.74 0.16
C GLN A 34 1.35 14.45 -0.56
N THR A 35 0.70 14.17 -1.69
CA THR A 35 1.07 13.03 -2.53
C THR A 35 2.54 13.10 -2.94
N GLY A 36 3.27 12.01 -2.72
CA GLY A 36 4.70 11.91 -3.02
C GLY A 36 5.63 12.21 -1.84
N GLU A 37 5.12 12.77 -0.74
CA GLU A 37 5.93 12.98 0.46
C GLU A 37 6.18 11.66 1.22
N PRO A 38 7.37 11.50 1.83
CA PRO A 38 7.73 10.26 2.51
C PRO A 38 6.99 10.09 3.84
N VAL A 39 6.49 8.88 4.07
CA VAL A 39 5.89 8.46 5.36
C VAL A 39 6.91 7.81 6.31
N GLY A 40 8.09 7.45 5.79
CA GLY A 40 9.14 6.71 6.48
C GLY A 40 9.87 5.76 5.53
N HIS A 41 10.35 4.62 6.04
CA HIS A 41 10.98 3.58 5.23
C HIS A 41 10.45 2.17 5.58
N PRO A 42 10.52 1.18 4.66
CA PRO A 42 10.15 -0.20 4.95
C PRO A 42 11.00 -0.79 6.09
N SER A 43 10.42 -1.70 6.87
CA SER A 43 11.06 -2.37 8.01
C SER A 43 10.39 -3.72 8.33
N CYS A 44 10.76 -4.35 9.44
CA CYS A 44 10.04 -5.50 10.01
C CYS A 44 9.19 -5.11 11.24
N GLU A 45 9.15 -3.83 11.60
CA GLU A 45 8.46 -3.34 12.79
C GLU A 45 6.93 -3.28 12.61
N GLY A 46 6.20 -2.84 13.63
CA GLY A 46 4.76 -2.56 13.50
C GLY A 46 3.84 -3.79 13.34
N GLY A 47 4.33 -4.99 13.64
CA GLY A 47 3.56 -6.23 13.60
C GLY A 47 4.40 -7.46 13.31
N ARG A 48 3.76 -8.57 12.93
CA ARG A 48 4.45 -9.78 12.47
C ARG A 48 4.79 -9.64 10.99
N ALA A 49 6.07 -9.67 10.66
CA ALA A 49 6.59 -9.64 9.29
C ALA A 49 7.51 -10.84 9.03
N THR A 50 7.53 -11.35 7.80
CA THR A 50 8.49 -12.35 7.32
C THR A 50 9.74 -11.73 6.69
N GLY A 51 9.71 -10.42 6.43
CA GLY A 51 10.81 -9.66 5.83
C GLY A 51 10.49 -8.17 5.75
N THR A 52 11.46 -7.39 5.27
CA THR A 52 11.32 -5.93 5.10
C THR A 52 10.41 -5.61 3.92
N HIS A 53 9.25 -5.02 4.19
CA HIS A 53 8.28 -4.60 3.18
C HIS A 53 7.36 -3.52 3.75
N VAL A 54 6.41 -3.04 2.93
CA VAL A 54 5.29 -2.20 3.37
C VAL A 54 4.01 -2.97 3.12
N HIS A 55 3.12 -3.00 4.11
CA HIS A 55 1.75 -3.49 3.91
C HIS A 55 0.79 -2.30 3.98
N ILE A 56 -0.02 -2.13 2.93
CA ILE A 56 -0.94 -0.99 2.79
C ILE A 56 -2.37 -1.49 2.92
N ILE A 57 -3.15 -0.79 3.73
CA ILE A 57 -4.58 -1.01 3.92
C ILE A 57 -5.32 0.29 3.59
N ARG A 58 -6.50 0.15 2.99
CA ARG A 58 -7.40 1.26 2.71
C ARG A 58 -8.76 1.00 3.37
N LYS A 59 -9.32 2.02 4.00
CA LYS A 59 -10.70 2.01 4.48
C LYS A 59 -11.47 3.20 3.90
N LEU A 60 -12.75 3.00 3.65
CA LEU A 60 -13.69 4.06 3.25
C LEU A 60 -14.90 3.99 4.19
N ASN A 61 -15.17 5.08 4.91
CA ASN A 61 -16.24 5.17 5.89
C ASN A 61 -16.24 4.00 6.91
N GLY A 62 -15.04 3.63 7.39
CA GLY A 62 -14.85 2.54 8.35
C GLY A 62 -14.83 1.14 7.74
N GLU A 63 -15.21 0.96 6.48
CA GLU A 63 -15.22 -0.34 5.82
C GLU A 63 -13.86 -0.66 5.18
N TRP A 64 -13.44 -1.91 5.30
CA TRP A 64 -12.23 -2.42 4.66
C TRP A 64 -12.42 -2.51 3.15
N ILE A 65 -11.56 -1.82 2.39
CA ILE A 65 -11.61 -1.85 0.92
C ILE A 65 -10.57 -2.84 0.40
N PRO A 66 -10.98 -3.87 -0.36
CA PRO A 66 -10.05 -4.86 -0.89
C PRO A 66 -9.07 -4.23 -1.90
N ALA A 67 -7.95 -4.93 -2.14
CA ALA A 67 -6.97 -4.52 -3.14
C ALA A 67 -7.50 -4.70 -4.58
N ASP A 68 -8.40 -5.66 -4.78
CA ASP A 68 -9.09 -5.93 -6.04
C ASP A 68 -10.60 -5.97 -5.81
N GLY A 69 -11.37 -5.48 -6.78
CA GLY A 69 -12.81 -5.33 -6.71
C GLY A 69 -13.31 -4.14 -7.53
N PRO A 70 -14.58 -3.73 -7.35
CA PRO A 70 -15.18 -2.65 -8.12
C PRO A 70 -14.51 -1.28 -7.88
N LEU A 71 -13.78 -1.14 -6.76
CA LEU A 71 -13.02 0.05 -6.43
C LEU A 71 -11.51 -0.27 -6.54
N PRO A 72 -10.91 -0.06 -7.72
CA PRO A 72 -9.57 -0.57 -8.00
C PRO A 72 -8.52 0.06 -7.09
N PHE A 73 -7.45 -0.67 -6.80
CA PHE A 73 -6.25 -0.12 -6.21
C PHE A 73 -5.22 0.18 -7.31
N VAL A 74 -5.05 1.47 -7.62
CA VAL A 74 -4.15 1.93 -8.66
C VAL A 74 -2.94 2.63 -8.04
N MET A 75 -1.73 2.16 -8.37
CA MET A 75 -0.46 2.74 -7.92
C MET A 75 0.41 3.04 -9.14
N ASP A 76 0.60 4.32 -9.46
CA ASP A 76 1.40 4.74 -10.62
C ASP A 76 0.96 4.06 -11.94
N GLY A 77 -0.36 3.96 -12.13
CA GLY A 77 -0.99 3.29 -13.26
C GLY A 77 -1.11 1.77 -13.15
N TRP A 78 -0.43 1.13 -12.18
CA TRP A 78 -0.57 -0.30 -11.93
C TRP A 78 -1.83 -0.61 -11.14
N THR A 79 -2.73 -1.38 -11.73
CA THR A 79 -3.96 -1.86 -11.08
C THR A 79 -3.73 -3.25 -10.50
N ALA A 80 -4.05 -3.42 -9.21
CA ALA A 80 -3.97 -4.71 -8.51
C ALA A 80 -5.15 -5.62 -8.82
N HIS A 81 -4.85 -6.90 -9.04
CA HIS A 81 -5.82 -7.97 -9.22
C HIS A 81 -5.50 -9.13 -8.26
N ALA A 82 -6.53 -9.68 -7.63
CA ALA A 82 -6.40 -10.80 -6.71
C ALA A 82 -6.24 -12.12 -7.48
N GLY A 83 -5.39 -13.01 -6.96
CA GLY A 83 -5.34 -14.41 -7.38
C GLY A 83 -6.33 -15.27 -6.59
N GLU A 84 -6.23 -16.58 -6.78
CA GLU A 84 -7.12 -17.55 -6.12
C GLU A 84 -6.84 -17.71 -4.61
N GLU A 85 -5.64 -17.34 -4.15
CA GLU A 85 -5.20 -17.48 -2.76
C GLU A 85 -4.49 -16.23 -2.24
N LEU A 86 -4.27 -16.19 -0.93
CA LEU A 86 -3.51 -15.13 -0.28
C LEU A 86 -2.11 -15.01 -0.91
N TYR A 87 -1.68 -13.76 -1.11
CA TYR A 87 -0.37 -13.38 -1.70
C TYR A 87 -0.20 -13.71 -3.19
N LEU A 88 -1.19 -14.36 -3.82
CA LEU A 88 -1.24 -14.55 -5.26
C LEU A 88 -2.00 -13.39 -5.90
N GLY A 89 -1.53 -12.92 -7.05
CA GLY A 89 -2.18 -11.84 -7.77
C GLY A 89 -1.31 -11.30 -8.90
N THR A 90 -1.81 -10.25 -9.55
CA THR A 90 -1.09 -9.56 -10.61
C THR A 90 -1.22 -8.05 -10.48
N LEU A 91 -0.28 -7.33 -11.09
CA LEU A 91 -0.40 -5.91 -11.38
C LEU A 91 -0.49 -5.73 -12.89
N THR A 92 -1.39 -4.88 -13.36
CA THR A 92 -1.57 -4.58 -14.79
C THR A 92 -1.40 -3.10 -15.07
N ARG A 93 -0.73 -2.76 -16.18
CA ARG A 93 -0.58 -1.38 -16.66
C ARG A 93 -0.54 -1.38 -18.19
N GLY A 94 -1.62 -0.92 -18.82
CA GLY A 94 -1.79 -1.08 -20.26
C GLY A 94 -1.78 -2.55 -20.65
N ASP A 95 -0.89 -2.95 -21.56
CA ASP A 95 -0.71 -4.34 -21.98
C ASP A 95 0.29 -5.12 -21.10
N GLU A 96 0.93 -4.45 -20.14
CA GLU A 96 1.87 -5.09 -19.21
C GLU A 96 1.14 -5.83 -18.07
N ILE A 97 1.58 -7.05 -17.78
CA ILE A 97 1.11 -7.86 -16.65
C ILE A 97 2.31 -8.37 -15.87
N ILE A 98 2.37 -8.04 -14.58
CA ILE A 98 3.40 -8.51 -13.65
C ILE A 98 2.76 -9.43 -12.62
N ILE A 99 3.27 -10.65 -12.51
CA ILE A 99 2.75 -11.67 -11.59
C ILE A 99 3.45 -11.53 -10.23
N SER A 100 2.69 -11.64 -9.14
CA SER A 100 3.23 -11.59 -7.79
C SER A 100 4.21 -12.75 -7.52
N SER A 101 5.16 -12.52 -6.60
CA SER A 101 6.08 -13.55 -6.15
C SER A 101 6.37 -13.40 -4.67
N ILE A 102 6.12 -14.46 -3.90
CA ILE A 102 6.48 -14.53 -2.47
C ILE A 102 7.98 -14.74 -2.24
N PHE A 103 8.75 -14.98 -3.30
CA PHE A 103 10.20 -15.23 -3.26
C PHE A 103 11.02 -14.07 -3.86
N SER A 104 10.39 -12.93 -4.17
CA SER A 104 11.06 -11.77 -4.79
C SER A 104 11.74 -12.11 -6.12
N ALA A 105 11.06 -12.87 -6.99
CA ALA A 105 11.56 -13.12 -8.34
C ALA A 105 11.79 -11.78 -9.08
N GLY A 106 12.93 -11.63 -9.75
CA GLY A 106 13.27 -10.38 -10.46
C GLY A 106 12.26 -10.00 -11.55
N THR A 107 11.57 -10.97 -12.14
CA THR A 107 10.47 -10.76 -13.09
C THR A 107 9.22 -10.11 -12.46
N SER A 108 9.15 -10.09 -11.13
CA SER A 108 8.06 -9.48 -10.35
C SER A 108 8.44 -8.10 -9.81
N HIS A 109 9.61 -7.57 -10.19
CA HIS A 109 10.07 -6.26 -9.75
C HIS A 109 9.55 -5.18 -10.71
N ILE A 110 8.89 -4.17 -10.14
CA ILE A 110 8.56 -2.93 -10.82
C ILE A 110 9.48 -1.87 -10.24
N ILE A 111 10.27 -1.25 -11.09
CA ILE A 111 11.18 -0.17 -10.71
C ILE A 111 10.62 1.10 -11.33
N ARG A 112 10.44 2.11 -10.50
CA ARG A 112 10.14 3.45 -10.98
C ARG A 112 11.39 3.97 -11.68
N GLU A 113 11.30 4.25 -12.97
CA GLU A 113 12.35 5.01 -13.67
C GLU A 113 12.38 6.43 -13.08
N GLU A 114 13.58 6.97 -12.87
CA GLU A 114 13.75 8.34 -12.37
C GLU A 114 12.89 9.31 -13.20
N PRO A 115 12.18 10.26 -12.57
CA PRO A 115 11.37 11.24 -13.28
C PRO A 115 12.18 12.14 -14.23
#